data_AF-A0A850PYN3-F1
#
_entry.id   AF-A0A850PYN3-F1
#
_cell.length_a   1.000
_cell.length_b   1.000
_cell.length_c   1.000
_cell.angle_alpha   90.00
_cell.angle_beta   90.00
_cell.angle_gamma   90.00
#
_symmetry.space_group_name_H-M   'P 1'
#
loop_
_entity.id
_entity.type
_entity.pdbx_description
1 polymer ?
#
loop_
_entity_poly.entity_id
_entity_poly.type
_entity_poly.pdbx_seq_one_letter_code
_entity_poly.pdbx_strand_id
1 'polypeptide(L)' 'MSKVILILTLLGLALAQQAWSATPNRKPAPDTQTLNHGGGCRKSSPPGECCHMEKKTGQVHCHK' A
#
# COMPACT_ATOMS: atom_id res chain seq x y z
N MET A 1 14.49 5.67 -49.62
CA MET A 1 14.36 6.67 -48.53
C MET A 1 13.05 6.56 -47.75
N SER A 2 11.88 6.59 -48.39
CA SER A 2 10.56 6.65 -47.69
C SER A 2 10.29 5.51 -46.68
N LYS A 3 10.71 4.27 -47.01
CA LYS A 3 10.53 3.11 -46.11
C LYS A 3 11.40 3.17 -44.84
N VAL A 4 12.56 3.80 -44.89
CA VAL A 4 13.48 3.92 -43.73
C VAL A 4 12.93 4.90 -42.70
N ILE A 5 12.31 5.98 -43.18
CA ILE A 5 11.66 6.99 -42.32
C ILE A 5 10.46 6.38 -41.59
N LEU A 6 9.65 5.56 -42.28
CA LEU A 6 8.51 4.85 -41.69
C LEU A 6 8.92 3.82 -40.62
N ILE A 7 10.07 3.15 -40.79
CA ILE A 7 10.56 2.16 -39.81
C ILE A 7 11.10 2.87 -38.56
N LEU A 8 11.77 4.00 -38.71
CA LEU A 8 12.32 4.77 -37.59
C LEU A 8 11.23 5.41 -36.73
N THR A 9 10.12 5.88 -37.31
CA THR A 9 9.01 6.46 -36.56
C THR A 9 8.22 5.41 -35.76
N LEU A 10 8.00 4.22 -36.33
CA LEU A 10 7.33 3.12 -35.61
C LEU A 10 8.18 2.57 -34.46
N LEU A 11 9.51 2.50 -34.63
CA LEU A 11 10.40 2.03 -33.58
C LEU A 11 10.47 3.01 -32.40
N GLY A 12 10.46 4.33 -32.67
CA GLY A 12 10.47 5.35 -31.62
C GLY A 12 9.22 5.35 -30.72
N LEU A 13 8.05 5.00 -31.27
CA LEU A 13 6.79 5.00 -30.52
C LEU A 13 6.70 3.82 -29.53
N ALA A 14 7.33 2.68 -29.84
CA ALA A 14 7.33 1.51 -28.96
C ALA A 14 8.18 1.68 -27.70
N LEU A 15 9.22 2.52 -27.73
CA LEU A 15 10.10 2.73 -26.56
C LEU A 15 9.50 3.65 -25.49
N ALA A 16 8.45 4.43 -25.79
CA ALA A 16 7.84 5.38 -24.86
C ALA A 16 6.90 4.74 -23.82
N GLN A 17 6.59 3.44 -23.93
CA GLN A 17 5.53 2.80 -23.14
C GLN A 17 6.00 2.11 -21.84
N GLN A 18 7.30 2.12 -21.52
CA GLN A 18 7.87 1.33 -20.42
C GLN A 18 8.02 2.08 -19.08
N ALA A 19 7.45 3.28 -18.93
CA ALA A 19 7.60 4.12 -17.74
C ALA A 19 6.43 4.08 -16.72
N TRP A 20 5.44 3.21 -16.89
CA TRP A 20 4.36 3.07 -15.91
C TRP A 20 3.96 1.63 -15.69
N SER A 21 4.49 1.02 -14.62
CA SER A 21 3.74 0.16 -13.69
C SER A 21 4.67 -0.35 -12.59
N ALA A 22 5.07 0.53 -11.67
CA ALA A 22 5.42 0.09 -10.33
C ALA A 22 4.13 0.14 -9.50
N THR A 23 3.30 -0.89 -9.60
CA THR A 23 2.25 -1.11 -8.60
C THR A 23 2.97 -1.52 -7.31
N PRO A 24 2.89 -0.74 -6.22
CA PRO A 24 3.43 -1.19 -4.95
C PRO A 24 2.62 -2.42 -4.54
N ASN A 25 3.25 -3.58 -4.56
CA ASN A 25 2.73 -4.83 -4.02
C ASN A 25 2.64 -4.72 -2.50
N ARG A 26 1.71 -3.90 -1.99
CA ARG A 26 1.22 -4.08 -0.63
C ARG A 26 0.37 -5.34 -0.65
N LYS A 27 0.95 -6.45 -0.22
CA LYS A 27 0.14 -7.55 0.30
C LYS A 27 -0.84 -6.93 1.29
N PRO A 28 -2.17 -7.06 1.11
CA PRO A 28 -3.08 -6.83 2.22
C PRO A 28 -2.61 -7.79 3.31
N ALA A 29 -2.21 -7.25 4.47
CA ALA A 29 -2.08 -8.08 5.65
C ALA A 29 -3.43 -8.80 5.82
N PRO A 30 -3.45 -10.07 6.26
CA PRO A 30 -4.70 -10.77 6.47
C PRO A 30 -5.54 -9.95 7.44
N ASP A 31 -6.63 -9.38 6.93
CA ASP A 31 -7.59 -8.61 7.71
C ASP A 31 -8.48 -9.60 8.46
N THR A 32 -7.86 -10.33 9.38
CA THR A 32 -8.55 -11.06 10.45
C THR A 32 -8.41 -10.25 11.74
N GLN A 33 -8.64 -8.93 11.67
CA GLN A 33 -8.95 -8.14 12.85
C GLN A 33 -10.38 -7.63 12.74
N THR A 34 -11.32 -8.57 12.86
CA THR A 34 -12.62 -8.29 13.42
C THR A 34 -12.47 -7.76 14.85
N LEU A 35 -12.02 -6.53 15.04
CA LEU A 35 -12.28 -5.69 16.22
C LEU A 35 -12.25 -4.23 15.79
N ASN A 36 -13.33 -3.85 15.11
CA ASN A 36 -13.58 -2.53 14.59
C ASN A 36 -13.76 -1.49 15.72
N HIS A 37 -12.68 -0.85 16.15
CA HIS A 37 -12.71 0.43 16.88
C HIS A 37 -11.73 1.39 16.21
N GLY A 38 -12.24 2.32 15.40
CA GLY A 38 -11.50 3.19 14.47
C GLY A 38 -10.58 4.26 15.08
N GLY A 39 -9.77 3.91 16.09
CA GLY A 39 -8.82 4.80 16.78
C GLY A 39 -7.34 4.54 16.48
N GLY A 40 -7.01 3.43 15.80
CA GLY A 40 -5.62 3.02 15.55
C GLY A 40 -4.85 2.64 16.83
N CYS A 41 -3.65 2.08 16.66
CA CYS A 41 -2.79 1.69 17.77
C CYS A 41 -2.15 2.90 18.46
N ARG A 42 -1.96 2.85 19.78
CA ARG A 42 -1.15 3.85 20.47
C ARG A 42 0.31 3.76 20.04
N LYS A 43 0.98 4.90 19.92
CA LYS A 43 2.40 4.99 19.56
C LYS A 43 3.34 4.30 20.57
N SER A 44 2.90 4.17 21.82
CA SER A 44 3.62 3.51 22.90
C SER A 44 3.30 2.01 23.02
N SER A 45 2.66 1.40 22.01
CA SER A 45 2.36 -0.03 22.07
C SER A 45 3.66 -0.84 22.00
N PRO A 46 3.77 -1.95 22.75
CA PRO A 46 4.91 -2.85 22.67
C PRO A 46 5.08 -3.45 21.26
N PRO A 47 6.28 -3.92 20.90
CA PRO A 47 6.49 -4.62 19.62
C PRO A 47 5.57 -5.84 19.49
N GLY A 48 4.83 -5.91 18.39
CA GLY A 48 3.92 -7.04 18.11
C GLY A 48 2.58 -6.97 18.86
N GLU A 49 2.27 -5.87 19.53
CA GLU A 49 0.95 -5.62 20.11
C GLU A 49 0.39 -4.26 19.69
N CYS A 50 -0.92 -4.17 19.54
CA CYS A 50 -1.67 -2.94 19.32
C CYS A 50 -2.51 -2.63 20.55
N CYS A 51 -2.10 -1.63 21.34
CA CYS A 51 -2.83 -1.20 22.53
C CYS A 51 -3.73 0.00 22.23
N HIS A 52 -4.94 0.00 22.79
CA HIS A 52 -5.93 1.05 22.62
C HIS A 52 -6.53 1.49 23.98
N MET A 53 -6.80 2.80 24.11
CA MET A 53 -7.47 3.37 25.29
C MET A 53 -8.95 3.56 24.96
N GLU A 54 -9.82 2.81 25.61
CA GLU A 54 -11.26 3.00 25.49
C GLU A 54 -11.66 4.31 26.22
N LYS A 55 -11.92 5.38 25.47
CA LYS A 55 -12.23 6.71 26.05
C LYS A 55 -13.47 6.71 26.97
N LYS A 56 -14.39 5.78 26.75
CA LYS A 56 -15.62 5.67 27.53
C LYS A 56 -15.38 5.11 28.93
N THR A 57 -14.51 4.11 29.05
CA THR A 57 -14.23 3.41 30.33
C THR A 57 -12.91 3.82 30.95
N GLY A 58 -12.01 4.44 30.18
CA GLY A 58 -10.65 4.74 30.60
C GLY A 58 -9.74 3.52 30.67
N GLN A 59 -10.16 2.37 30.16
CA GLN A 59 -9.37 1.14 30.20
C GLN A 59 -8.47 0.99 28.99
N VAL A 60 -7.25 0.53 29.23
CA VAL A 60 -6.32 0.12 28.17
C VAL A 60 -6.45 -1.38 27.98
N HIS A 61 -6.61 -1.79 26.73
CA HIS A 61 -6.50 -3.19 26.34
C HIS A 61 -5.57 -3.31 25.13
N CYS A 62 -4.89 -4.45 25.02
CA CYS A 62 -3.93 -4.72 23.95
C CYS A 62 -4.37 -5.94 23.15
N HIS A 63 -4.16 -5.85 21.84
CA HIS A 63 -4.37 -6.92 20.86
C HIS A 63 -3.03 -7.34 20.28
N LYS A 64 -2.96 -8.56 19.75
CA LYS A 64 -1.78 -9.07 19.03
C LYS A 64 -1.99 -8.95 17.53
#